data_AF-B4L901-F1
#
_entry.id   AF-B4L901-F1
#
_cell.length_a   1.000
_cell.length_b   1.000
_cell.length_c   1.000
_cell.angle_alpha   90.00
_cell.angle_beta   90.00
_cell.angle_gamma   90.00
#
_symmetry.space_group_name_H-M   'P 1'
#
loop_
_entity.id
_entity.type
_entity.pdbx_description
1 polymer ?
#
loop_
_entity_poly.entity_id
_entity_poly.type
_entity_poly.pdbx_seq_one_letter_code
_entity_poly.pdbx_strand_id
1 'polypeptide(L)'
;MIFSRSVRCILTLSLPSLGSSRGRALLIALAFFLAARGPIANIVANLMALLRSLACGQELLRQALGHMIDMIKEPVRAVQMAIEQLLDELRRVMRQLLDLLLRIQSYLMIIVDTFKACAGWLKAILELCNSELGTPWTRCQKAAKRAMLKCRARLGFLKALCYATKIFLALCYPAKLVDVFCAGVWDGSWEIVDTILERYYEFVAQLEEMFDVTISFEHQFHFQTNASRNLSDVGEEIIQDIKVRMRPFMVFDSWLDLLCWIMVFTIFIKSIYFYLRYMHSLSYQNRFLTRSLYAIDAKCRERGEPTVMPLQGLEHFKYRKLGSIRLTVLESVRLAENATLMLNTCLQLGIICLVDYGVFWLLDMITFYGEEQDDIEIPPFLDVQVDGGGFVGDVMRGVANAFRPMSQLPRVNSKSCLPEPVEPDFRYYIAILVLCLLAWVILLAEPYLLRLRHAIMQQYYPERAHVRAVYLHNKIIAKRVSFLKMMRRKIRATFMYKNSDCYSCCWSWIRNKLCWWCCCLCLSGGPRKESCILCAQLLSSSNRVQCDTPSCRGLYCQRCYGESHHKCCLCKRPIDYGDHSDISELQDSSDDANTESYGKIWKRTYCAKYRRRKDNKEP
;
A
#
# COMPACT_ATOMS: atom_id res chain seq x y z
N MET A 1 26.86 43.38 -34.56
CA MET A 1 26.85 41.89 -34.59
C MET A 1 25.67 41.28 -35.36
N ILE A 2 24.50 41.93 -35.46
CA ILE A 2 23.30 41.42 -36.17
C ILE A 2 23.46 41.41 -37.71
N PHE A 3 24.44 42.12 -38.27
CA PHE A 3 24.61 42.27 -39.72
C PHE A 3 25.31 41.09 -40.43
N SER A 4 26.02 40.23 -39.71
CA SER A 4 26.73 39.08 -40.33
C SER A 4 25.73 38.05 -40.88
N ARG A 5 25.97 37.61 -42.12
CA ARG A 5 25.16 36.57 -42.80
C ARG A 5 25.05 35.29 -41.97
N SER A 6 26.13 34.94 -41.26
CA SER A 6 26.19 33.76 -40.40
C SER A 6 25.28 33.89 -39.18
N VAL A 7 25.28 35.06 -38.52
CA VAL A 7 24.44 35.31 -37.34
C VAL A 7 22.96 35.32 -37.72
N ARG A 8 22.59 36.01 -38.82
CA ARG A 8 21.22 35.98 -39.35
C ARG A 8 20.75 34.57 -39.69
N CYS A 9 21.61 33.77 -40.33
CA CYS A 9 21.31 32.37 -40.62
C CYS A 9 21.05 31.56 -39.33
N ILE A 10 21.93 31.65 -38.34
CA ILE A 10 21.79 30.93 -37.06
C ILE A 10 20.52 31.33 -36.31
N LEU A 11 20.15 32.61 -36.30
CA LEU A 11 18.90 33.11 -35.73
C LEU A 11 17.68 32.58 -36.49
N THR A 12 17.69 32.61 -37.82
CA THR A 12 16.58 32.01 -38.59
C THR A 12 16.50 30.48 -38.44
N LEU A 13 17.62 29.81 -38.17
CA LEU A 13 17.68 28.37 -37.90
C LEU A 13 17.21 28.00 -36.49
N SER A 14 17.22 28.94 -35.53
CA SER A 14 16.71 28.67 -34.18
C SER A 14 15.19 28.51 -34.18
N LEU A 15 14.47 29.19 -35.07
CA LEU A 15 13.00 29.08 -35.24
C LEU A 15 12.53 27.64 -35.53
N PRO A 16 12.97 26.97 -36.62
CA PRO A 16 12.72 25.53 -36.81
C PRO A 16 13.47 24.63 -35.81
N SER A 17 14.30 25.20 -34.93
CA SER A 17 14.90 24.48 -33.80
C SER A 17 14.04 24.43 -32.55
N LEU A 18 13.14 25.40 -32.37
CA LEU A 18 12.05 25.34 -31.40
C LEU A 18 11.11 24.18 -31.70
N GLY A 19 10.85 23.91 -32.97
CA GLY A 19 10.04 22.77 -33.44
C GLY A 19 10.66 21.38 -33.25
N SER A 20 11.73 21.24 -32.46
CA SER A 20 12.37 19.96 -32.18
C SER A 20 11.94 19.38 -30.84
N SER A 21 12.35 18.14 -30.56
CA SER A 21 12.18 17.51 -29.24
C SER A 21 12.54 18.41 -28.03
N ARG A 22 13.47 19.37 -28.18
CA ARG A 22 13.84 20.31 -27.10
C ARG A 22 12.81 21.39 -26.82
N GLY A 23 12.18 21.99 -27.84
CA GLY A 23 11.13 22.97 -27.61
C GLY A 23 9.85 22.33 -27.08
N ARG A 24 9.55 21.09 -27.49
CA ARG A 24 8.50 20.28 -26.86
C ARG A 24 8.77 20.02 -25.39
N ALA A 25 10.00 19.62 -25.05
CA ALA A 25 10.36 19.40 -23.65
C ALA A 25 10.22 20.67 -22.80
N LEU A 26 10.46 21.86 -23.37
CA LEU A 26 10.21 23.13 -22.70
C LEU A 26 8.70 23.38 -22.47
N LEU A 27 7.83 23.09 -23.44
CA LEU A 27 6.38 23.20 -23.23
C LEU A 27 5.87 22.22 -22.16
N ILE A 28 6.39 20.99 -22.14
CA ILE A 28 6.03 19.98 -21.14
C ILE A 28 6.50 20.42 -19.76
N ALA A 29 7.73 20.94 -19.63
CA ALA A 29 8.23 21.48 -18.37
C ALA A 29 7.36 22.64 -17.85
N LEU A 30 6.94 23.55 -18.74
CA LEU A 30 6.02 24.63 -18.39
C LEU A 30 4.64 24.10 -17.96
N ALA A 31 4.14 23.04 -18.61
CA ALA A 31 2.88 22.41 -18.21
C ALA A 31 2.98 21.77 -16.81
N PHE A 32 4.08 21.09 -16.48
CA PHE A 32 4.32 20.58 -15.12
C PHE A 32 4.47 21.69 -14.09
N PHE A 33 5.11 22.80 -14.45
CA PHE A 33 5.22 23.98 -13.59
C PHE A 33 3.85 24.60 -13.27
N LEU A 34 2.97 24.70 -14.28
CA LEU A 34 1.59 25.14 -14.06
C LEU A 34 0.78 24.11 -13.24
N ALA A 35 0.99 22.82 -13.48
CA ALA A 35 0.37 21.76 -12.70
C ALA A 35 0.79 21.81 -11.22
N ALA A 36 2.05 22.14 -10.95
CA ALA A 36 2.61 22.31 -9.61
C ALA A 36 1.97 23.48 -8.85
N ARG A 37 1.80 24.64 -9.51
CA ARG A 37 1.21 25.84 -8.90
C ARG A 37 -0.31 25.81 -8.77
N GLY A 38 -1.00 25.16 -9.70
CA GLY A 38 -2.46 25.05 -9.67
C GLY A 38 -2.89 23.71 -9.05
N PRO A 39 -3.16 22.68 -9.88
CA PRO A 39 -3.76 21.42 -9.43
C PRO A 39 -3.08 20.76 -8.23
N ILE A 40 -1.75 20.66 -8.20
CA ILE A 40 -1.04 20.01 -7.09
C ILE A 40 -1.19 20.83 -5.80
N ALA A 41 -1.08 22.16 -5.88
CA ALA A 41 -1.30 23.01 -4.72
C ALA A 41 -2.74 22.92 -4.20
N ASN A 42 -3.72 22.81 -5.12
CA ASN A 42 -5.12 22.68 -4.77
C ASN A 42 -5.45 21.31 -4.12
N ILE A 43 -4.92 20.21 -4.66
CA ILE A 43 -4.99 18.87 -4.04
C ILE A 43 -4.50 18.93 -2.60
N VAL A 44 -3.38 19.61 -2.36
CA VAL A 44 -2.78 19.72 -1.03
C VAL A 44 -3.65 20.57 -0.11
N ALA A 45 -4.19 21.69 -0.59
CA ALA A 45 -5.10 22.52 0.19
C ALA A 45 -6.35 21.72 0.62
N ASN A 46 -6.95 20.98 -0.30
CA ASN A 46 -8.11 20.13 -0.04
C ASN A 46 -7.80 18.95 0.89
N LEU A 47 -6.65 18.31 0.73
CA LEU A 47 -6.20 17.26 1.66
C LEU A 47 -6.02 17.81 3.08
N MET A 48 -5.52 19.04 3.22
CA MET A 48 -5.35 19.69 4.52
C MET A 48 -6.70 20.08 5.14
N ALA A 49 -7.68 20.49 4.33
CA ALA A 49 -9.05 20.70 4.78
C ALA A 49 -9.68 19.40 5.30
N LEU A 50 -9.53 18.29 4.57
CA LEU A 50 -9.99 16.97 4.99
C LEU A 50 -9.36 16.53 6.31
N LEU A 51 -8.05 16.68 6.47
CA LEU A 51 -7.35 16.30 7.70
C LEU A 51 -7.81 17.12 8.92
N ARG A 52 -8.09 18.42 8.76
CA ARG A 52 -8.66 19.26 9.82
C ARG A 52 -10.06 18.81 10.21
N SER A 53 -10.91 18.52 9.22
CA SER A 53 -12.25 18.00 9.44
C SER A 53 -12.23 16.68 10.20
N LEU A 54 -11.35 15.75 9.80
CA LEU A 54 -11.16 14.47 10.50
C LEU A 54 -10.70 14.66 11.94
N ALA A 55 -9.73 15.55 12.20
CA ALA A 55 -9.26 15.85 13.55
C ALA A 55 -10.38 16.45 14.43
N CYS A 56 -11.17 17.38 13.88
CA CYS A 56 -12.33 17.97 14.55
C CYS A 56 -13.40 16.92 14.86
N GLY A 57 -13.76 16.07 13.90
CA GLY A 57 -14.77 15.03 14.08
C GLY A 57 -14.38 14.01 15.15
N GLN A 58 -13.09 13.66 15.25
CA GLN A 58 -12.59 12.77 16.30
C GLN A 58 -12.66 13.43 17.70
N GLU A 59 -12.32 14.71 17.81
CA GLU A 59 -12.42 15.44 19.08
C GLU A 59 -13.89 15.62 19.51
N LEU A 60 -14.77 15.92 18.56
CA LEU A 60 -16.21 16.00 18.79
C LEU A 60 -16.78 14.66 19.30
N LEU A 61 -16.39 13.55 18.68
CA LEU A 61 -16.77 12.21 19.12
C LEU A 61 -16.24 11.90 20.52
N ARG A 62 -15.00 12.30 20.84
CA ARG A 62 -14.41 12.14 22.17
C ARG A 62 -15.19 12.91 23.24
N GLN A 63 -15.56 14.16 22.95
CA GLN A 63 -16.37 14.99 23.86
C GLN A 63 -17.77 14.40 24.07
N ALA A 64 -18.43 13.98 23.00
CA ALA A 64 -19.74 13.32 23.06
C ALA A 64 -19.71 12.04 23.91
N LEU A 65 -18.71 11.17 23.70
CA LEU A 65 -18.51 9.96 24.49
C LEU A 65 -18.19 10.27 25.96
N GLY A 66 -17.38 11.30 26.23
CA GLY A 66 -17.11 11.77 27.58
C GLY A 66 -18.38 12.17 28.32
N HIS A 67 -19.21 13.02 27.70
CA HIS A 67 -20.50 13.41 28.26
C HIS A 67 -21.45 12.22 28.48
N MET A 68 -21.50 11.26 27.55
CA MET A 68 -22.30 10.04 27.74
C MET A 68 -21.84 9.21 28.94
N ILE A 69 -20.53 9.06 29.13
CA ILE A 69 -19.97 8.32 30.28
C ILE A 69 -20.31 9.03 31.59
N ASP A 70 -20.24 10.36 31.63
CA ASP A 70 -20.60 11.12 32.82
C ASP A 70 -22.09 10.98 33.16
N MET A 71 -22.97 11.05 32.15
CA MET A 71 -24.41 10.80 32.30
C MET A 71 -24.71 9.39 32.83
N ILE A 72 -23.98 8.36 32.38
CA ILE A 72 -24.16 6.98 32.88
C ILE A 72 -23.70 6.85 34.35
N LYS A 73 -22.69 7.62 34.78
CA LYS A 73 -22.18 7.56 36.16
C LYS A 73 -23.11 8.21 37.18
N GLU A 74 -23.88 9.24 36.81
CA GLU A 74 -24.77 9.94 37.74
C GLU A 74 -25.79 9.04 38.46
N PRO A 75 -26.62 8.23 37.77
CA PRO A 75 -27.58 7.35 38.45
C PRO A 75 -26.89 6.29 39.32
N VAL A 76 -25.72 5.80 38.91
CA VAL A 76 -24.91 4.85 39.70
C VAL A 76 -24.46 5.49 41.02
N ARG A 77 -24.00 6.74 40.99
CA ARG A 77 -23.65 7.48 42.22
C ARG A 77 -24.86 7.69 43.13
N ALA A 78 -26.03 8.01 42.55
CA ALA A 78 -27.26 8.20 43.33
C ALA A 78 -27.70 6.90 44.05
N VAL A 79 -27.61 5.75 43.37
CA VAL A 79 -27.87 4.43 43.98
C VAL A 79 -26.87 4.11 45.07
N GLN A 80 -25.58 4.37 44.83
CA GLN A 80 -24.55 4.18 45.86
C GLN A 80 -24.88 4.99 47.12
N MET A 81 -25.21 6.28 46.99
CA MET A 81 -25.59 7.13 48.12
C MET A 81 -26.84 6.60 48.85
N ALA A 82 -27.85 6.11 48.12
CA ALA A 82 -29.05 5.54 48.73
C ALA A 82 -28.77 4.25 49.52
N ILE A 83 -27.90 3.36 49.01
CA ILE A 83 -27.53 2.14 49.73
C ILE A 83 -26.65 2.47 50.95
N GLU A 84 -25.70 3.41 50.82
CA GLU A 84 -24.90 3.89 51.95
C GLU A 84 -25.80 4.45 53.07
N GLN A 85 -26.80 5.26 52.73
CA GLN A 85 -27.79 5.77 53.69
C GLN A 85 -28.59 4.64 54.37
N LEU A 86 -29.05 3.65 53.61
CA LEU A 86 -29.78 2.50 54.15
C LEU A 86 -28.92 1.68 55.13
N LEU A 87 -27.65 1.44 54.78
CA LEU A 87 -26.70 0.72 55.61
C LEU A 87 -26.37 1.50 56.90
N ASP A 88 -26.26 2.82 56.82
CA ASP A 88 -26.02 3.65 58.00
C ASP A 88 -27.20 3.63 58.98
N GLU A 89 -28.44 3.67 58.48
CA GLU A 89 -29.62 3.51 59.33
C GLU A 89 -29.69 2.10 59.94
N LEU A 90 -29.42 1.04 59.17
CA LEU A 90 -29.32 -0.32 59.69
C LEU A 90 -28.27 -0.44 60.80
N ARG A 91 -27.07 0.11 60.59
CA ARG A 91 -26.00 0.14 61.61
C ARG A 91 -26.41 0.92 62.86
N ARG A 92 -27.22 1.96 62.75
CA ARG A 92 -27.74 2.70 63.92
C ARG A 92 -28.70 1.84 64.73
N VAL A 93 -29.68 1.22 64.08
CA VAL A 93 -30.67 0.34 64.74
C VAL A 93 -29.97 -0.85 65.41
N MET A 94 -29.01 -1.47 64.73
CA MET A 94 -28.27 -2.61 65.27
C MET A 94 -27.40 -2.24 66.47
N ARG A 95 -26.73 -1.09 66.45
CA ARG A 95 -25.99 -0.60 67.63
C ARG A 95 -26.91 -0.41 68.83
N GLN A 96 -28.11 0.13 68.64
CA GLN A 96 -29.09 0.27 69.73
C GLN A 96 -29.51 -1.10 70.29
N LEU A 97 -29.73 -2.10 69.42
CA LEU A 97 -30.05 -3.46 69.85
C LEU A 97 -28.92 -4.13 70.63
N LEU A 98 -27.68 -4.01 70.15
CA LEU A 98 -26.51 -4.59 70.82
C LEU A 98 -26.28 -3.94 72.20
N ASP A 99 -26.43 -2.62 72.29
CA ASP A 99 -26.39 -1.87 73.56
C ASP A 99 -27.45 -2.33 74.57
N LEU A 100 -28.65 -2.70 74.09
CA LEU A 100 -29.72 -3.24 74.92
C LEU A 100 -29.39 -4.65 75.40
N LEU A 101 -28.86 -5.51 74.52
CA LEU A 101 -28.45 -6.87 74.86
C LEU A 101 -27.32 -6.88 75.90
N LEU A 102 -26.28 -6.05 75.72
CA LEU A 102 -25.20 -5.89 76.68
C LEU A 102 -25.67 -5.36 78.04
N ARG A 103 -26.70 -4.49 78.05
CA ARG A 103 -27.34 -4.07 79.31
C ARG A 103 -28.11 -5.19 79.98
N ILE A 104 -28.87 -5.98 79.22
CA ILE A 104 -29.57 -7.16 79.76
C ILE A 104 -28.57 -8.15 80.37
N GLN A 105 -27.44 -8.35 79.70
CA GLN A 105 -26.35 -9.19 80.19
C GLN A 105 -25.80 -8.74 81.54
N SER A 106 -25.55 -7.44 81.73
CA SER A 106 -25.02 -6.92 82.99
C SER A 106 -26.01 -7.09 84.14
N TYR A 107 -27.30 -6.89 83.89
CA TYR A 107 -28.35 -7.20 84.87
C TYR A 107 -28.41 -8.69 85.20
N LEU A 108 -28.29 -9.56 84.18
CA LEU A 108 -28.33 -11.01 84.38
C LEU A 108 -27.15 -11.50 85.22
N MET A 109 -25.95 -10.92 85.04
CA MET A 109 -24.79 -11.19 85.90
C MET A 109 -25.05 -10.80 87.36
N ILE A 110 -25.58 -9.60 87.61
CA ILE A 110 -25.89 -9.15 88.98
C ILE A 110 -26.92 -10.10 89.62
N ILE A 111 -27.94 -10.51 88.88
CA ILE A 111 -28.95 -11.46 89.37
C ILE A 111 -28.30 -12.81 89.71
N VAL A 112 -27.50 -13.38 88.81
CA VAL A 112 -26.85 -14.68 89.06
C VAL A 112 -25.86 -14.61 90.23
N ASP A 113 -25.05 -13.56 90.32
CA ASP A 113 -24.08 -13.39 91.40
C ASP A 113 -24.76 -13.19 92.75
N THR A 114 -25.85 -12.42 92.81
CA THR A 114 -26.64 -12.24 94.03
C THR A 114 -27.31 -13.55 94.45
N PHE A 115 -27.83 -14.33 93.51
CA PHE A 115 -28.38 -15.66 93.78
C PHE A 115 -27.30 -16.63 94.28
N LYS A 116 -26.11 -16.67 93.65
CA LYS A 116 -24.97 -17.48 94.10
C LYS A 116 -24.50 -17.07 95.50
N ALA A 117 -24.44 -15.77 95.79
CA ALA A 117 -24.07 -15.25 97.10
C ALA A 117 -25.10 -15.60 98.18
N CYS A 118 -26.40 -15.44 97.89
CA CYS A 118 -27.48 -15.86 98.79
C CYS A 118 -27.44 -17.37 99.04
N ALA A 119 -27.12 -18.14 97.99
CA ALA A 119 -27.04 -19.58 98.10
C ALA A 119 -25.81 -20.03 98.92
N GLY A 120 -24.64 -19.42 98.69
CA GLY A 120 -23.46 -19.63 99.51
C GLY A 120 -23.71 -19.29 100.98
N TRP A 121 -24.41 -18.17 101.24
CA TRP A 121 -24.79 -17.76 102.59
C TRP A 121 -25.73 -18.76 103.26
N LEU A 122 -26.79 -19.23 102.59
CA LEU A 122 -27.71 -20.19 103.19
C LEU A 122 -27.04 -21.55 103.41
N LYS A 123 -26.12 -21.98 102.52
CA LYS A 123 -25.29 -23.18 102.74
C LYS A 123 -24.42 -23.02 103.99
N ALA A 124 -23.75 -21.88 104.15
CA ALA A 124 -22.92 -21.60 105.34
C ALA A 124 -23.75 -21.58 106.64
N ILE A 125 -24.96 -21.00 106.61
CA ILE A 125 -25.88 -21.03 107.76
C ILE A 125 -26.36 -22.44 108.07
N LEU A 126 -26.72 -23.20 107.03
CA LEU A 126 -27.16 -24.58 107.19
C LEU A 126 -26.04 -25.47 107.76
N GLU A 127 -24.80 -25.28 107.30
CA GLU A 127 -23.62 -25.96 107.82
C GLU A 127 -23.35 -25.59 109.30
N LEU A 128 -23.39 -24.29 109.64
CA LEU A 128 -23.22 -23.82 111.02
C LEU A 128 -24.33 -24.34 111.95
N CYS A 129 -25.57 -24.35 111.46
CA CYS A 129 -26.72 -24.88 112.19
C CYS A 129 -26.57 -26.39 112.41
N ASN A 130 -26.13 -27.13 111.40
CA ASN A 130 -25.89 -28.56 111.48
C ASN A 130 -24.67 -28.90 112.37
N SER A 131 -23.64 -28.06 112.43
CA SER A 131 -22.48 -28.27 113.31
C SER A 131 -22.83 -28.08 114.79
N GLU A 132 -23.68 -27.09 115.11
CA GLU A 132 -24.09 -26.81 116.49
C GLU A 132 -25.22 -27.73 116.99
N LEU A 133 -26.24 -27.98 116.17
CA LEU A 133 -27.45 -28.71 116.58
C LEU A 133 -27.44 -30.20 116.20
N GLY A 134 -26.52 -30.62 115.32
CA GLY A 134 -26.54 -31.93 114.67
C GLY A 134 -27.67 -32.02 113.62
N THR A 135 -27.53 -32.94 112.66
CA THR A 135 -28.56 -33.09 111.62
C THR A 135 -29.92 -33.50 112.21
N PRO A 136 -31.06 -33.12 111.58
CA PRO A 136 -32.41 -33.55 111.96
C PRO A 136 -32.53 -35.04 112.33
N TRP A 137 -31.92 -35.93 111.54
CA TRP A 137 -31.84 -37.35 111.83
C TRP A 137 -31.13 -37.65 113.16
N THR A 138 -29.93 -37.09 113.37
CA THR A 138 -29.16 -37.31 114.61
C THR A 138 -29.87 -36.75 115.84
N ARG A 139 -30.57 -35.62 115.69
CA ARG A 139 -31.35 -35.00 116.77
C ARG A 139 -32.57 -35.83 117.14
N CYS A 140 -33.32 -36.34 116.15
CA CYS A 140 -34.42 -37.28 116.40
C CYS A 140 -33.92 -38.54 117.11
N GLN A 141 -32.80 -39.11 116.65
CA GLN A 141 -32.21 -40.29 117.27
C GLN A 141 -31.73 -40.00 118.71
N LYS A 142 -31.10 -38.85 118.97
CA LYS A 142 -30.68 -38.42 120.31
C LYS A 142 -31.90 -38.17 121.23
N ALA A 143 -32.98 -37.59 120.73
CA ALA A 143 -34.20 -37.34 121.48
C ALA A 143 -34.93 -38.63 121.85
N ALA A 144 -35.08 -39.55 120.88
CA ALA A 144 -35.68 -40.87 121.12
C ALA A 144 -34.86 -41.69 122.13
N LYS A 145 -33.52 -41.69 122.03
CA LYS A 145 -32.63 -42.32 123.02
C LYS A 145 -32.74 -41.66 124.41
N ARG A 146 -32.82 -40.33 124.49
CA ARG A 146 -33.01 -39.60 125.77
C ARG A 146 -34.38 -39.90 126.41
N ALA A 147 -35.45 -39.98 125.63
CA ALA A 147 -36.77 -40.36 126.12
C ALA A 147 -36.77 -41.79 126.66
N MET A 148 -36.09 -42.72 125.97
CA MET A 148 -35.90 -44.10 126.44
C MET A 148 -35.16 -44.17 127.78
N LEU A 149 -34.06 -43.42 127.93
CA LEU A 149 -33.29 -43.35 129.17
C LEU A 149 -34.13 -42.77 130.33
N LYS A 150 -34.87 -41.68 130.09
CA LYS A 150 -35.77 -41.08 131.10
C LYS A 150 -36.91 -42.02 131.49
N CYS A 151 -37.49 -42.76 130.54
CA CYS A 151 -38.49 -43.79 130.80
C CYS A 151 -37.95 -44.88 131.74
N ARG A 152 -36.75 -45.40 131.43
CA ARG A 152 -36.10 -46.44 132.23
C ARG A 152 -35.71 -45.98 133.64
N ALA A 153 -35.41 -44.68 133.81
CA ALA A 153 -35.07 -44.10 135.10
C ALA A 153 -36.30 -43.87 136.00
N ARG A 154 -37.48 -43.55 135.44
CA ARG A 154 -38.71 -43.29 136.21
C ARG A 154 -39.53 -44.53 136.51
N LEU A 155 -39.53 -45.55 135.64
CA LEU A 155 -40.27 -46.79 135.88
C LEU A 155 -39.34 -47.84 136.52
N GLY A 156 -39.55 -48.12 137.80
CA GLY A 156 -38.79 -49.11 138.58
C GLY A 156 -38.99 -50.55 138.09
N PHE A 157 -40.00 -51.26 138.60
CA PHE A 157 -40.22 -52.69 138.31
C PHE A 157 -40.71 -52.97 136.86
N LEU A 158 -41.24 -51.96 136.15
CA LEU A 158 -41.83 -52.05 134.81
C LEU A 158 -40.87 -51.66 133.65
N LYS A 159 -39.55 -51.88 133.81
CA LYS A 159 -38.53 -51.47 132.82
C LYS A 159 -38.71 -52.05 131.42
N ALA A 160 -39.37 -53.21 131.29
CA ALA A 160 -39.59 -53.89 130.02
C ALA A 160 -40.51 -53.11 129.05
N LEU A 161 -41.46 -52.33 129.56
CA LEU A 161 -42.37 -51.53 128.72
C LEU A 161 -41.65 -50.39 127.97
N CYS A 162 -40.54 -49.89 128.51
CA CYS A 162 -39.72 -48.88 127.82
C CYS A 162 -39.02 -49.43 126.57
N TYR A 163 -39.06 -50.74 126.28
CA TYR A 163 -38.55 -51.28 125.00
C TYR A 163 -39.48 -50.97 123.81
N ALA A 164 -40.77 -50.72 124.08
CA ALA A 164 -41.73 -50.28 123.06
C ALA A 164 -41.35 -48.92 122.45
N THR A 165 -40.51 -48.12 123.13
CA THR A 165 -40.01 -46.86 122.59
C THR A 165 -39.00 -47.04 121.44
N LYS A 166 -38.60 -48.27 121.07
CA LYS A 166 -37.83 -48.53 119.84
C LYS A 166 -38.60 -48.14 118.57
N ILE A 167 -39.93 -48.12 118.61
CA ILE A 167 -40.77 -47.61 117.51
C ILE A 167 -40.45 -46.14 117.22
N PHE A 168 -40.13 -45.33 118.24
CA PHE A 168 -39.74 -43.93 118.04
C PHE A 168 -38.42 -43.77 117.28
N LEU A 169 -37.51 -44.77 117.33
CA LEU A 169 -36.31 -44.75 116.49
C LEU A 169 -36.63 -45.01 115.01
N ALA A 170 -37.62 -45.88 114.74
CA ALA A 170 -38.10 -46.13 113.37
C ALA A 170 -38.83 -44.90 112.80
N LEU A 171 -39.59 -44.18 113.63
CA LEU A 171 -40.22 -42.90 113.28
C LEU A 171 -39.24 -41.78 112.95
N CYS A 172 -37.96 -41.91 113.32
CA CYS A 172 -36.93 -40.95 112.91
C CYS A 172 -36.49 -41.15 111.45
N TYR A 173 -36.75 -42.30 110.82
CA TYR A 173 -36.22 -42.62 109.48
C TYR A 173 -36.62 -41.61 108.39
N PRO A 174 -37.85 -41.05 108.37
CA PRO A 174 -38.23 -39.98 107.46
C PRO A 174 -37.36 -38.71 107.58
N ALA A 175 -36.80 -38.43 108.77
CA ALA A 175 -35.91 -37.28 108.96
C ALA A 175 -34.57 -37.41 108.20
N LYS A 176 -34.18 -38.63 107.81
CA LYS A 176 -32.99 -38.86 106.96
C LYS A 176 -33.21 -38.37 105.52
N LEU A 177 -34.45 -38.34 105.04
CA LEU A 177 -34.77 -37.80 103.72
C LEU A 177 -34.57 -36.28 103.70
N VAL A 178 -34.95 -35.59 104.78
CA VAL A 178 -34.78 -34.15 104.97
C VAL A 178 -33.29 -33.75 104.92
N ASP A 179 -32.40 -34.56 105.52
CA ASP A 179 -30.95 -34.30 105.46
C ASP A 179 -30.40 -34.32 104.02
N VAL A 180 -30.93 -35.17 103.13
CA VAL A 180 -30.54 -35.22 101.71
C VAL A 180 -31.05 -34.00 100.95
N PHE A 181 -32.28 -33.55 101.22
CA PHE A 181 -32.85 -32.34 100.62
C PHE A 181 -32.08 -31.08 101.05
N CYS A 182 -31.64 -31.02 102.30
CA CYS A 182 -30.88 -29.88 102.82
C CYS A 182 -29.42 -29.86 102.35
N ALA A 183 -28.77 -31.01 102.15
CA ALA A 183 -27.35 -31.05 101.75
C ALA A 183 -27.11 -31.22 100.23
N GLY A 184 -28.05 -31.81 99.48
CA GLY A 184 -27.79 -32.31 98.12
C GLY A 184 -28.42 -31.55 96.96
N VAL A 185 -29.44 -30.71 97.17
CA VAL A 185 -30.20 -30.08 96.06
C VAL A 185 -29.50 -28.83 95.49
N TRP A 186 -28.54 -28.27 96.23
CA TRP A 186 -27.99 -26.95 95.91
C TRP A 186 -26.78 -27.00 94.97
N ASP A 187 -26.07 -28.12 94.86
CA ASP A 187 -24.84 -28.19 94.07
C ASP A 187 -25.09 -28.50 92.57
N GLY A 188 -26.21 -29.16 92.19
CA GLY A 188 -26.49 -29.53 90.79
C GLY A 188 -27.24 -28.49 89.94
N SER A 189 -27.79 -27.44 90.56
CA SER A 189 -28.59 -26.44 89.84
C SER A 189 -27.77 -25.30 89.23
N TRP A 190 -26.55 -25.06 89.71
CA TRP A 190 -25.66 -24.00 89.20
C TRP A 190 -24.99 -24.34 87.87
N GLU A 191 -24.72 -25.61 87.61
CA GLU A 191 -24.11 -26.07 86.35
C GLU A 191 -24.99 -25.73 85.13
N ILE A 192 -26.32 -25.79 85.31
CA ILE A 192 -27.30 -25.41 84.29
C ILE A 192 -27.28 -23.90 84.03
N VAL A 193 -27.19 -23.09 85.09
CA VAL A 193 -27.14 -21.62 85.00
C VAL A 193 -25.86 -21.16 84.31
N ASP A 194 -24.73 -21.79 84.64
CA ASP A 194 -23.44 -21.48 84.01
C ASP A 194 -23.43 -21.86 82.52
N THR A 195 -24.02 -23.01 82.16
CA THR A 195 -24.19 -23.41 80.76
C THR A 195 -25.08 -22.43 79.97
N ILE A 196 -26.16 -21.92 80.57
CA ILE A 196 -27.06 -20.94 79.93
C ILE A 196 -26.33 -19.60 79.72
N LEU A 197 -25.55 -19.15 80.71
CA LEU A 197 -24.73 -17.95 80.60
C LEU A 197 -23.73 -18.07 79.46
N GLU A 198 -22.98 -19.17 79.39
CA GLU A 198 -22.01 -19.43 78.33
C GLU A 198 -22.64 -19.40 76.93
N ARG A 199 -23.81 -20.04 76.75
CA ARG A 199 -24.57 -19.98 75.50
C ARG A 199 -25.08 -18.59 75.15
N TYR A 200 -25.41 -17.78 76.14
CA TYR A 200 -25.79 -16.39 75.93
C TYR A 200 -24.60 -15.53 75.47
N TYR A 201 -23.40 -15.75 76.02
CA TYR A 201 -22.18 -15.09 75.57
C TYR A 201 -21.85 -15.44 74.11
N GLU A 202 -21.89 -16.72 73.77
CA GLU A 202 -21.69 -17.18 72.39
C GLU A 202 -22.69 -16.53 71.43
N PHE A 203 -23.96 -16.43 71.83
CA PHE A 203 -25.01 -15.80 71.03
C PHE A 203 -24.76 -14.31 70.78
N VAL A 204 -24.38 -13.54 71.81
CA VAL A 204 -24.09 -12.10 71.67
C VAL A 204 -22.83 -11.87 70.83
N ALA A 205 -21.79 -12.68 71.02
CA ALA A 205 -20.55 -12.59 70.24
C ALA A 205 -20.78 -12.94 68.76
N GLN A 206 -21.56 -14.00 68.48
CA GLN A 206 -21.93 -14.35 67.11
C GLN A 206 -22.80 -13.28 66.45
N LEU A 207 -23.72 -12.66 67.21
CA LEU A 207 -24.47 -11.53 66.69
C LEU A 207 -23.53 -10.37 66.32
N GLU A 208 -22.58 -10.00 67.18
CA GLU A 208 -21.62 -8.93 66.89
C GLU A 208 -20.81 -9.20 65.60
N GLU A 209 -20.29 -10.43 65.45
CA GLU A 209 -19.50 -10.83 64.27
C GLU A 209 -20.34 -10.90 62.99
N MET A 210 -21.60 -11.35 63.05
CA MET A 210 -22.49 -11.38 61.89
C MET A 210 -22.81 -9.99 61.32
N PHE A 211 -22.61 -8.91 62.08
CA PHE A 211 -22.99 -7.55 61.67
C PHE A 211 -21.82 -6.61 61.35
N ASP A 212 -20.56 -7.04 61.52
CA ASP A 212 -19.39 -6.28 61.07
C ASP A 212 -19.16 -6.45 59.55
N VAL A 213 -20.15 -6.04 58.77
CA VAL A 213 -20.06 -6.08 57.30
C VAL A 213 -19.71 -4.70 56.78
N THR A 214 -18.47 -4.56 56.31
CA THR A 214 -18.03 -3.41 55.51
C THR A 214 -18.32 -3.71 54.03
N ILE A 215 -19.43 -3.17 53.52
CA ILE A 215 -19.77 -3.29 52.10
C ILE A 215 -18.92 -2.28 51.31
N SER A 216 -17.98 -2.77 50.51
CA SER A 216 -17.22 -1.98 49.54
C SER A 216 -17.88 -2.07 48.16
N PHE A 217 -18.19 -0.91 47.59
CA PHE A 217 -18.72 -0.82 46.23
C PHE A 217 -17.58 -0.77 45.21
N GLU A 218 -17.17 -1.92 44.70
CA GLU A 218 -16.12 -1.99 43.68
C GLU A 218 -16.73 -1.91 42.27
N HIS A 219 -16.80 -0.70 41.71
CA HIS A 219 -17.26 -0.48 40.34
C HIS A 219 -16.08 -0.49 39.37
N GLN A 220 -15.86 -1.60 38.67
CA GLN A 220 -14.84 -1.68 37.61
C GLN A 220 -15.40 -1.21 36.26
N PHE A 221 -15.50 0.11 36.07
CA PHE A 221 -15.61 0.68 34.72
C PHE A 221 -14.21 0.95 34.17
N HIS A 222 -13.55 -0.08 33.63
CA HIS A 222 -12.28 0.10 32.94
C HIS A 222 -12.48 0.72 31.56
N PHE A 223 -12.62 2.05 31.52
CA PHE A 223 -12.48 2.82 30.27
C PHE A 223 -11.14 3.56 30.31
N GLN A 224 -10.10 2.93 29.75
CA GLN A 224 -8.83 3.61 29.50
C GLN A 224 -8.94 4.40 28.20
N THR A 225 -9.33 5.67 28.28
CA THR A 225 -9.04 6.64 27.22
C THR A 225 -7.66 7.25 27.47
N ASN A 226 -6.61 6.41 27.49
CA ASN A 226 -5.24 6.91 27.45
C ASN A 226 -4.92 7.32 26.01
N ALA A 227 -5.53 8.41 25.57
CA ALA A 227 -5.07 9.11 24.38
C ALA A 227 -3.68 9.67 24.71
N SER A 228 -2.64 9.14 24.06
CA SER A 228 -1.26 9.53 24.31
C SER A 228 -0.99 11.01 24.01
N ARG A 229 -1.88 11.68 23.26
CA ARG A 229 -1.87 13.11 22.92
C ARG A 229 -3.28 13.63 22.63
N ASN A 230 -3.47 14.94 22.74
CA ASN A 230 -4.69 15.61 22.27
C ASN A 230 -4.80 15.50 20.74
N LEU A 231 -5.99 15.17 20.23
CA LEU A 231 -6.26 14.98 18.80
C LEU A 231 -6.08 16.26 17.97
N SER A 232 -6.31 17.43 18.58
CA SER A 232 -6.02 18.74 17.99
C SER A 232 -4.53 18.92 17.67
N ASP A 233 -3.67 18.47 18.59
CA ASP A 233 -2.21 18.61 18.46
C ASP A 233 -1.68 17.67 17.37
N VAL A 234 -2.30 16.50 17.20
CA VAL A 234 -1.99 15.56 16.11
C VAL A 234 -2.35 16.15 14.74
N GLY A 235 -3.49 16.85 14.64
CA GLY A 235 -3.89 17.55 13.41
C GLY A 235 -2.90 18.65 13.01
N GLU A 236 -2.50 19.50 13.96
CA GLU A 236 -1.55 20.59 13.73
C GLU A 236 -0.14 20.08 13.40
N GLU A 237 0.30 19.00 14.06
CA GLU A 237 1.59 18.33 13.80
C GLU A 237 1.64 17.74 12.39
N ILE A 238 0.56 17.08 11.93
CA ILE A 238 0.46 16.57 10.55
C ILE A 238 0.49 17.71 9.53
N ILE A 239 -0.21 18.82 9.80
CA ILE A 239 -0.21 20.02 8.94
C ILE A 239 1.21 20.61 8.84
N GLN A 240 1.93 20.66 9.96
CA GLN A 240 3.28 21.17 10.02
C GLN A 240 4.28 20.24 9.31
N ASP A 241 4.13 18.92 9.47
CA ASP A 241 4.92 17.91 8.77
C ASP A 241 4.72 17.97 7.26
N ILE A 242 3.48 18.14 6.79
CA ILE A 242 3.19 18.32 5.36
C ILE A 242 3.84 19.59 4.83
N LYS A 243 3.75 20.73 5.55
CA LYS A 243 4.41 21.98 5.15
C LYS A 243 5.94 21.85 5.09
N VAL A 244 6.55 21.19 6.08
CA VAL A 244 8.00 20.96 6.10
C VAL A 244 8.42 20.06 4.94
N ARG A 245 7.63 19.02 4.64
CA ARG A 245 7.89 18.07 3.54
C ARG A 245 7.59 18.63 2.16
N MET A 246 6.80 19.70 2.08
CA MET A 246 6.50 20.50 0.87
C MET A 246 7.55 21.58 0.57
N ARG A 247 8.34 22.01 1.56
CA ARG A 247 9.43 22.99 1.37
C ARG A 247 10.42 22.62 0.24
N PRO A 248 10.82 21.34 0.05
CA PRO A 248 11.64 20.92 -1.09
C PRO A 248 10.96 21.13 -2.45
N PHE A 249 9.62 21.05 -2.51
CA PHE A 249 8.85 21.24 -3.73
C PHE A 249 8.86 22.71 -4.20
N MET A 250 8.83 23.66 -3.26
CA MET A 250 9.02 25.09 -3.56
C MET A 250 10.46 25.40 -4.00
N VAL A 251 11.45 24.71 -3.44
CA VAL A 251 12.84 24.81 -3.94
C VAL A 251 12.94 24.22 -5.35
N PHE A 252 12.29 23.07 -5.60
CA PHE A 252 12.22 22.43 -6.92
C PHE A 252 11.63 23.35 -8.00
N ASP A 253 10.62 24.15 -7.67
CA ASP A 253 10.07 25.17 -8.54
C ASP A 253 11.13 26.18 -9.04
N SER A 254 12.03 26.62 -8.16
CA SER A 254 13.16 27.50 -8.54
C SER A 254 14.17 26.81 -9.48
N TRP A 255 14.34 25.48 -9.37
CA TRP A 255 15.18 24.72 -10.29
C TRP A 255 14.54 24.55 -11.68
N LEU A 256 13.21 24.57 -11.78
CA LEU A 256 12.50 24.48 -13.06
C LEU A 256 12.72 25.73 -13.93
N ASP A 257 12.86 26.91 -13.32
CA ASP A 257 13.19 28.15 -14.04
C ASP A 257 14.59 28.09 -14.65
N LEU A 258 15.58 27.64 -13.86
CA LEU A 258 16.94 27.42 -14.36
C LEU A 258 16.95 26.37 -15.48
N LEU A 259 16.19 25.29 -15.34
CA LEU A 259 16.04 24.25 -16.36
C LEU A 259 15.46 24.83 -17.66
N CYS A 260 14.46 25.72 -17.58
CA CYS A 260 13.89 26.38 -18.75
C CYS A 260 14.94 27.23 -19.49
N TRP A 261 15.74 28.03 -18.78
CA TRP A 261 16.84 28.80 -19.37
C TRP A 261 17.90 27.92 -20.03
N ILE A 262 18.30 26.83 -19.38
CA ILE A 262 19.22 25.83 -19.96
C ILE A 262 18.63 25.25 -21.25
N MET A 263 17.35 24.91 -21.26
CA MET A 263 16.68 24.35 -22.44
C MET A 263 16.64 25.34 -23.61
N VAL A 264 16.35 26.62 -23.35
CA VAL A 264 16.45 27.69 -24.35
C VAL A 264 17.87 27.78 -24.92
N PHE A 265 18.90 27.76 -24.07
CA PHE A 265 20.29 27.82 -24.51
C PHE A 265 20.67 26.61 -25.38
N THR A 266 20.18 25.40 -25.05
CA THR A 266 20.44 24.21 -25.88
C THR A 266 19.83 24.28 -27.28
N ILE A 267 18.74 25.04 -27.47
CA ILE A 267 18.14 25.27 -28.79
C ILE A 267 19.10 26.09 -29.67
N PHE A 268 19.71 27.14 -29.12
CA PHE A 268 20.72 27.92 -29.82
C PHE A 268 21.98 27.10 -30.11
N ILE A 269 22.48 26.32 -29.15
CA ILE A 269 23.62 25.40 -29.37
C ILE A 269 23.31 24.43 -30.51
N LYS A 270 22.11 23.83 -30.56
CA LYS A 270 21.73 22.93 -31.66
C LYS A 270 21.69 23.64 -33.02
N SER A 271 21.23 24.89 -33.07
CA SER A 271 21.24 25.70 -34.29
C SER A 271 22.68 25.94 -34.78
N ILE A 272 23.58 26.36 -33.86
CA ILE A 272 25.00 26.58 -34.15
C ILE A 272 25.67 25.27 -34.60
N TYR A 273 25.44 24.18 -33.89
CA TYR A 273 25.97 22.87 -34.23
C TYR A 273 25.54 22.40 -35.62
N PHE A 274 24.24 22.56 -35.93
CA PHE A 274 23.71 22.25 -37.26
C PHE A 274 24.39 23.13 -38.32
N TYR A 275 24.55 24.43 -38.04
CA TYR A 275 25.24 25.36 -38.94
C TYR A 275 26.68 24.93 -39.23
N LEU A 276 27.48 24.71 -38.19
CA LEU A 276 28.87 24.30 -38.32
C LEU A 276 29.00 22.97 -39.06
N ARG A 277 28.19 21.98 -38.70
CA ARG A 277 28.26 20.66 -39.33
C ARG A 277 27.75 20.68 -40.76
N TYR A 278 26.78 21.52 -41.08
CA TYR A 278 26.31 21.74 -42.45
C TYR A 278 27.41 22.37 -43.33
N MET A 279 28.16 23.32 -42.77
CA MET A 279 29.27 23.98 -43.44
C MET A 279 30.49 23.07 -43.59
N HIS A 280 30.86 22.27 -42.59
CA HIS A 280 32.07 21.45 -42.66
C HIS A 280 31.87 20.10 -43.37
N SER A 281 30.71 19.44 -43.22
CA SER A 281 30.49 18.07 -43.71
C SER A 281 29.58 18.00 -44.93
N LEU A 282 30.08 17.42 -46.02
CA LEU A 282 29.30 17.15 -47.25
C LEU A 282 28.33 15.97 -47.09
N SER A 283 28.60 15.05 -46.18
CA SER A 283 27.83 13.83 -45.96
C SER A 283 26.73 13.98 -44.89
N TYR A 284 26.85 14.96 -44.00
CA TYR A 284 25.93 15.16 -42.88
C TYR A 284 24.50 15.47 -43.33
N GLN A 285 23.56 14.59 -43.02
CA GLN A 285 22.13 14.70 -43.36
C GLN A 285 21.83 15.01 -44.85
N ASN A 286 22.79 14.76 -45.75
CA ASN A 286 22.65 15.02 -47.18
C ASN A 286 21.90 13.87 -47.87
N ARG A 287 20.57 13.88 -47.73
CA ARG A 287 19.65 12.83 -48.23
C ARG A 287 18.47 13.36 -49.06
N PHE A 288 18.33 14.68 -49.15
CA PHE A 288 17.16 15.29 -49.78
C PHE A 288 17.48 15.67 -51.23
N LEU A 289 16.54 15.41 -52.15
CA LEU A 289 16.66 15.90 -53.52
C LEU A 289 16.28 17.38 -53.56
N THR A 290 17.27 18.22 -53.85
CA THR A 290 17.14 19.67 -54.03
C THR A 290 16.95 20.04 -55.49
N ARG A 291 16.45 21.26 -55.77
CA ARG A 291 16.34 21.80 -57.14
C ARG A 291 17.70 21.84 -57.85
N SER A 292 18.78 22.13 -57.12
CA SER A 292 20.15 22.10 -57.66
C SER A 292 20.55 20.71 -58.17
N LEU A 293 20.17 19.63 -57.48
CA LEU A 293 20.46 18.27 -57.92
C LEU A 293 19.71 17.90 -59.20
N TYR A 294 18.46 18.34 -59.34
CA TYR A 294 17.69 18.17 -60.58
C TYR A 294 18.33 18.90 -61.76
N ALA A 295 18.84 20.11 -61.55
CA ALA A 295 19.53 20.88 -62.59
C ALA A 295 20.85 20.21 -63.02
N ILE A 296 21.60 19.62 -62.07
CA ILE A 296 22.83 18.88 -62.38
C ILE A 296 22.50 17.62 -63.21
N ASP A 297 21.50 16.85 -62.80
CA ASP A 297 21.10 15.63 -63.52
C ASP A 297 20.60 15.91 -64.94
N ALA A 298 19.88 17.03 -65.14
CA ALA A 298 19.45 17.48 -66.47
C ALA A 298 20.65 17.76 -67.38
N LYS A 299 21.68 18.46 -66.87
CA LYS A 299 22.92 18.72 -67.61
C LYS A 299 23.71 17.45 -67.91
N CYS A 300 23.73 16.48 -67.00
CA CYS A 300 24.36 15.17 -67.25
C CYS A 300 23.58 14.39 -68.32
N ARG A 301 22.23 14.48 -68.33
CA ARG A 301 21.39 13.86 -69.36
C ARG A 301 21.68 14.42 -70.75
N GLU A 302 21.82 15.74 -70.86
CA GLU A 302 22.18 16.41 -72.12
C GLU A 302 23.56 15.97 -72.65
N ARG A 303 24.50 15.67 -71.75
CA ARG A 303 25.86 15.20 -72.09
C ARG A 303 25.95 13.69 -72.34
N GLY A 304 24.87 12.94 -72.15
CA GLY A 304 24.90 11.47 -72.21
C GLY A 304 25.66 10.82 -71.03
N GLU A 305 25.88 11.54 -69.94
CA GLU A 305 26.51 11.04 -68.72
C GLU A 305 25.53 10.22 -67.86
N PRO A 306 26.04 9.36 -66.94
CA PRO A 306 25.18 8.58 -66.04
C PRO A 306 24.29 9.50 -65.19
N THR A 307 22.98 9.25 -65.25
CA THR A 307 21.96 10.02 -64.53
C THR A 307 21.48 9.30 -63.26
N VAL A 308 21.10 10.09 -62.26
CA VAL A 308 20.50 9.63 -61.01
C VAL A 308 19.02 9.30 -61.21
N MET A 309 18.31 9.95 -62.13
CA MET A 309 16.89 9.68 -62.38
C MET A 309 16.66 8.70 -63.55
N PRO A 310 15.68 7.78 -63.47
CA PRO A 310 14.69 7.59 -62.39
C PRO A 310 15.28 6.89 -61.15
N LEU A 311 14.73 7.21 -59.97
CA LEU A 311 15.11 6.55 -58.71
C LEU A 311 14.62 5.10 -58.71
N GLN A 312 15.46 4.17 -58.24
CA GLN A 312 15.07 2.78 -58.04
C GLN A 312 14.10 2.66 -56.84
N GLY A 313 13.29 1.59 -56.79
CA GLY A 313 12.25 1.43 -55.75
C GLY A 313 12.77 1.59 -54.31
N LEU A 314 13.90 0.95 -53.99
CA LEU A 314 14.54 1.05 -52.67
C LEU A 314 15.15 2.45 -52.41
N GLU A 315 15.62 3.13 -53.45
CA GLU A 315 16.19 4.48 -53.33
C GLU A 315 15.11 5.52 -53.04
N HIS A 316 13.89 5.32 -53.53
CA HIS A 316 12.76 6.22 -53.29
C HIS A 316 12.34 6.29 -51.81
N PHE A 317 12.63 5.25 -51.02
CA PHE A 317 12.44 5.27 -49.57
C PHE A 317 13.54 6.03 -48.82
N LYS A 318 14.72 6.15 -49.43
CA LYS A 318 15.92 6.75 -48.83
C LYS A 318 16.11 8.21 -49.19
N TYR A 319 15.90 8.55 -50.46
CA TYR A 319 16.07 9.89 -51.02
C TYR A 319 14.70 10.43 -51.40
N ARG A 320 14.31 11.55 -50.77
CA ARG A 320 13.00 12.18 -50.97
C ARG A 320 13.17 13.66 -51.30
N LYS A 321 12.22 14.24 -52.04
CA LYS A 321 12.19 15.70 -52.28
C LYS A 321 12.04 16.45 -50.96
N LEU A 322 12.71 17.59 -50.83
CA LEU A 322 12.69 18.38 -49.59
C LEU A 322 11.27 18.80 -49.16
N GLY A 323 10.44 19.22 -50.12
CA GLY A 323 9.04 19.61 -49.88
C GLY A 323 8.01 18.47 -49.94
N SER A 324 8.43 17.21 -49.91
CA SER A 324 7.48 16.09 -49.96
C SER A 324 6.75 15.88 -48.64
N ILE A 325 5.42 15.73 -48.66
CA ILE A 325 4.62 15.52 -47.43
C ILE A 325 4.90 14.15 -46.80
N ARG A 326 5.28 13.14 -47.60
CA ARG A 326 5.50 11.77 -47.12
C ARG A 326 6.70 11.68 -46.15
N LEU A 327 6.50 11.01 -45.03
CA LEU A 327 7.54 10.72 -44.04
C LEU A 327 8.43 9.56 -44.49
N THR A 328 9.71 9.60 -44.15
CA THR A 328 10.63 8.46 -44.30
C THR A 328 10.48 7.49 -43.13
N VAL A 329 10.85 6.22 -43.31
CA VAL A 329 10.74 5.19 -42.25
C VAL A 329 11.47 5.61 -40.97
N LEU A 330 12.62 6.25 -41.10
CA LEU A 330 13.40 6.73 -39.95
C LEU A 330 12.74 7.94 -39.25
N GLU A 331 11.98 8.76 -39.99
CA GLU A 331 11.19 9.85 -39.41
C GLU A 331 9.93 9.30 -38.73
N SER A 332 9.27 8.29 -39.31
CA SER A 332 8.07 7.69 -38.70
C SER A 332 8.38 6.91 -37.43
N VAL A 333 9.49 6.15 -37.38
CA VAL A 333 9.91 5.46 -36.15
C VAL A 333 10.22 6.46 -35.03
N ARG A 334 10.95 7.55 -35.35
CA ARG A 334 11.23 8.62 -34.37
C ARG A 334 9.97 9.37 -33.94
N LEU A 335 9.04 9.59 -34.87
CA LEU A 335 7.75 10.21 -34.54
C LEU A 335 6.94 9.31 -33.60
N ALA A 336 6.91 8.00 -33.85
CA ALA A 336 6.20 7.03 -33.01
C ALA A 336 6.80 6.97 -31.59
N GLU A 337 8.12 6.86 -31.46
CA GLU A 337 8.82 6.89 -30.17
C GLU A 337 8.55 8.20 -29.40
N ASN A 338 8.59 9.33 -30.09
CA ASN A 338 8.30 10.62 -29.49
C ASN A 338 6.80 10.79 -29.14
N ALA A 339 5.90 10.14 -29.87
CA ALA A 339 4.46 10.16 -29.65
C ALA A 339 4.07 9.32 -28.44
N THR A 340 4.68 8.14 -28.26
CA THR A 340 4.43 7.31 -27.06
C THR A 340 4.89 8.02 -25.80
N LEU A 341 6.08 8.64 -25.81
CA LEU A 341 6.55 9.47 -24.71
C LEU A 341 5.58 10.62 -24.42
N MET A 342 5.10 11.31 -25.47
CA MET A 342 4.18 12.43 -25.33
C MET A 342 2.84 12.01 -24.73
N LEU A 343 2.29 10.89 -25.21
CA LEU A 343 1.04 10.32 -24.71
C LEU A 343 1.16 10.00 -23.21
N ASN A 344 2.26 9.39 -22.80
CA ASN A 344 2.52 9.11 -21.38
C ASN A 344 2.57 10.39 -20.55
N THR A 345 3.26 11.44 -21.01
CA THR A 345 3.32 12.72 -20.28
C THR A 345 1.97 13.44 -20.21
N CYS A 346 1.16 13.39 -21.27
CA CYS A 346 -0.18 13.97 -21.25
C CYS A 346 -1.12 13.19 -20.33
N LEU A 347 -1.00 11.86 -20.29
CA LEU A 347 -1.74 11.01 -19.36
C LEU A 347 -1.40 11.36 -17.90
N GLN A 348 -0.11 11.55 -17.58
CA GLN A 348 0.31 11.96 -16.23
C GLN A 348 -0.30 13.32 -15.82
N LEU A 349 -0.22 14.33 -16.69
CA LEU A 349 -0.83 15.64 -16.43
C LEU A 349 -2.36 15.56 -16.32
N GLY A 350 -2.99 14.73 -17.15
CA GLY A 350 -4.43 14.47 -17.10
C GLY A 350 -4.86 13.80 -15.80
N ILE A 351 -4.09 12.82 -15.32
CA ILE A 351 -4.34 12.17 -14.01
C ILE A 351 -4.23 13.18 -12.88
N ILE A 352 -3.23 14.07 -12.90
CA ILE A 352 -3.10 15.12 -11.87
C ILE A 352 -4.35 16.02 -11.84
N CYS A 353 -4.85 16.47 -12.99
CA CYS A 353 -6.06 17.29 -13.06
C CYS A 353 -7.32 16.51 -12.63
N LEU A 354 -7.39 15.21 -12.97
CA LEU A 354 -8.50 14.34 -12.58
C LEU A 354 -8.52 14.07 -11.07
N VAL A 355 -7.35 13.89 -10.46
CA VAL A 355 -7.23 13.73 -9.00
C VAL A 355 -7.60 15.02 -8.30
N ASP A 356 -7.18 16.18 -8.81
CA ASP A 356 -7.55 17.48 -8.24
C ASP A 356 -9.07 17.69 -8.24
N TYR A 357 -9.71 17.51 -9.41
CA TYR A 357 -11.17 17.57 -9.49
C TYR A 357 -11.86 16.49 -8.65
N GLY A 358 -11.32 15.27 -8.62
CA GLY A 358 -11.88 14.15 -7.86
C GLY A 358 -11.80 14.36 -6.35
N VAL A 359 -10.72 14.95 -5.85
CA VAL A 359 -10.57 15.31 -4.44
C VAL A 359 -11.55 16.42 -4.09
N PHE A 360 -11.61 17.50 -4.89
CA PHE A 360 -12.60 18.56 -4.70
C PHE A 360 -14.03 18.01 -4.65
N TRP A 361 -14.42 17.19 -5.63
CA TRP A 361 -15.76 16.61 -5.70
C TRP A 361 -16.07 15.68 -4.53
N LEU A 362 -15.09 14.89 -4.08
CA LEU A 362 -15.25 14.04 -2.90
C LEU A 362 -15.52 14.88 -1.64
N LEU A 363 -14.74 15.94 -1.43
CA LEU A 363 -14.93 16.84 -0.28
C LEU A 363 -16.27 17.56 -0.35
N ASP A 364 -16.64 18.09 -1.51
CA ASP A 364 -17.93 18.73 -1.74
C ASP A 364 -19.10 17.77 -1.44
N MET A 365 -18.98 16.51 -1.87
CA MET A 365 -19.98 15.49 -1.58
C MET A 365 -20.05 15.14 -0.08
N ILE A 366 -18.92 15.10 0.63
CA ILE A 366 -18.89 14.91 2.10
C ILE A 366 -19.60 16.07 2.80
N THR A 367 -19.35 17.30 2.35
CA THR A 367 -19.98 18.50 2.92
C THR A 367 -21.49 18.51 2.65
N PHE A 368 -21.92 18.21 1.42
CA PHE A 368 -23.33 18.14 1.05
C PHE A 368 -24.12 17.12 1.89
N TYR A 369 -23.64 15.87 1.98
CA TYR A 369 -24.31 14.86 2.80
C TYR A 369 -24.16 15.13 4.30
N GLY A 370 -23.08 15.78 4.73
CA GLY A 370 -22.86 16.16 6.13
C GLY A 370 -23.79 17.28 6.61
N GLU A 371 -24.22 18.18 5.72
CA GLU A 371 -25.18 19.24 6.08
C GLU A 371 -26.61 18.72 6.24
N GLU A 372 -26.97 17.69 5.46
CA GLU A 372 -28.29 17.05 5.46
C GLU A 372 -28.46 16.04 6.60
N GLN A 373 -27.38 15.57 7.22
CA GLN A 373 -27.44 14.72 8.40
C GLN A 373 -27.94 15.54 9.61
N ASP A 374 -29.06 15.13 10.20
CA ASP A 374 -29.55 15.67 11.47
C ASP A 374 -28.55 15.45 12.61
N ASP A 375 -28.61 16.30 13.65
CA ASP A 375 -27.78 16.16 14.84
C ASP A 375 -27.85 14.72 15.35
N ILE A 376 -26.70 14.14 15.71
CA ILE A 376 -26.62 12.73 16.15
C ILE A 376 -27.55 12.56 17.36
N GLU A 377 -28.75 12.01 17.13
CA GLU A 377 -29.67 11.61 18.19
C GLU A 377 -29.10 10.34 18.82
N ILE A 378 -28.39 10.54 19.93
CA ILE A 378 -27.95 9.44 20.79
C ILE A 378 -29.22 8.73 21.27
N PRO A 379 -29.45 7.45 20.92
CA PRO A 379 -30.70 6.79 21.24
C PRO A 379 -30.93 6.83 22.75
N PRO A 380 -32.19 7.00 23.19
CA PRO A 380 -32.51 6.90 24.60
C PRO A 380 -31.99 5.54 25.09
N PHE A 381 -31.16 5.61 26.12
CA PHE A 381 -30.74 4.50 26.96
C PHE A 381 -31.92 3.54 27.24
N LEU A 382 -31.59 2.27 27.49
CA LEU A 382 -32.51 1.16 27.75
C LEU A 382 -33.75 1.57 28.56
N ASP A 383 -34.91 1.74 27.90
CA ASP A 383 -36.17 1.99 28.59
C ASP A 383 -36.69 0.67 29.17
N VAL A 384 -36.49 0.48 30.47
CA VAL A 384 -36.87 -0.75 31.17
C VAL A 384 -38.38 -0.72 31.44
N GLN A 385 -39.14 -1.31 30.53
CA GLN A 385 -40.58 -1.44 30.68
C GLN A 385 -40.93 -2.67 31.54
N VAL A 386 -41.48 -2.42 32.72
CA VAL A 386 -41.90 -3.48 33.67
C VAL A 386 -43.35 -3.88 33.39
N ASP A 387 -43.54 -5.02 32.73
CA ASP A 387 -44.85 -5.63 32.49
C ASP A 387 -45.29 -6.48 33.68
N GLY A 388 -46.47 -6.16 34.24
CA GLY A 388 -47.05 -6.82 35.41
C GLY A 388 -47.67 -5.82 36.40
N GLY A 389 -48.83 -6.19 36.94
CA GLY A 389 -49.54 -5.43 37.98
C GLY A 389 -49.31 -6.04 39.37
N GLY A 390 -49.15 -5.19 40.38
CA GLY A 390 -48.95 -5.58 41.78
C GLY A 390 -47.87 -4.74 42.47
N PHE A 391 -47.79 -4.84 43.80
CA PHE A 391 -46.87 -4.05 44.63
C PHE A 391 -45.40 -4.13 44.18
N VAL A 392 -44.92 -5.33 43.81
CA VAL A 392 -43.55 -5.52 43.30
C VAL A 392 -43.36 -4.83 41.94
N GLY A 393 -44.37 -4.86 41.08
CA GLY A 393 -44.35 -4.16 39.79
C GLY A 393 -44.27 -2.64 39.96
N ASP A 394 -44.97 -2.08 40.95
CA ASP A 394 -44.95 -0.64 41.24
C ASP A 394 -43.61 -0.19 41.84
N VAL A 395 -43.00 -1.00 42.71
CA VAL A 395 -41.64 -0.75 43.22
C VAL A 395 -40.62 -0.80 42.08
N MET A 396 -40.67 -1.82 41.24
CA MET A 396 -39.77 -1.95 40.08
C MET A 396 -39.98 -0.83 39.05
N ARG A 397 -41.20 -0.33 38.89
CA ARG A 397 -41.51 0.83 38.04
C ARG A 397 -40.97 2.13 38.64
N GLY A 398 -41.03 2.30 39.96
CA GLY A 398 -40.38 3.41 40.67
C GLY A 398 -38.86 3.40 40.51
N VAL A 399 -38.24 2.23 40.63
CA VAL A 399 -36.79 2.02 40.42
C VAL A 399 -36.42 2.28 38.95
N ALA A 400 -37.14 1.71 37.99
CA ALA A 400 -36.90 1.92 36.56
C ALA A 400 -37.06 3.40 36.16
N ASN A 401 -38.05 4.11 36.72
CA ASN A 401 -38.22 5.54 36.49
C ASN A 401 -37.10 6.39 37.13
N ALA A 402 -36.51 5.97 38.25
CA ALA A 402 -35.34 6.62 38.82
C ALA A 402 -34.07 6.41 37.97
N PHE A 403 -34.02 5.32 37.19
CA PHE A 403 -32.97 5.04 36.21
C PHE A 403 -33.20 5.66 34.83
N ARG A 404 -34.30 6.38 34.60
CA ARG A 404 -34.45 7.24 33.42
C ARG A 404 -33.62 8.50 33.66
N PRO A 405 -32.41 8.67 33.10
CA PRO A 405 -31.67 9.91 33.23
C PRO A 405 -32.53 11.10 32.83
N MET A 406 -32.49 12.09 33.71
CA MET A 406 -33.19 13.35 33.59
C MET A 406 -32.30 14.30 32.80
N SER A 407 -32.17 14.13 31.48
CA SER A 407 -31.43 15.09 30.68
C SER A 407 -31.87 15.16 29.22
N GLN A 408 -31.98 16.39 28.75
CA GLN A 408 -32.13 16.76 27.35
C GLN A 408 -30.92 16.19 26.59
N LEU A 409 -31.17 15.44 25.51
CA LEU A 409 -30.11 14.90 24.66
C LEU A 409 -29.12 16.02 24.30
N PRO A 410 -27.82 15.87 24.59
CA PRO A 410 -26.84 16.79 24.04
C PRO A 410 -26.83 16.59 22.52
N ARG A 411 -27.44 17.53 21.80
CA ARG A 411 -27.32 17.62 20.35
C ARG A 411 -25.89 18.04 20.05
N VAL A 412 -25.13 17.12 19.48
CA VAL A 412 -23.75 17.36 19.11
C VAL A 412 -23.77 17.88 17.66
N ASN A 413 -23.52 19.18 17.51
CA ASN A 413 -23.49 19.85 16.21
C ASN A 413 -22.31 19.35 15.35
N SER A 414 -22.56 18.30 14.56
CA SER A 414 -21.56 17.72 13.63
C SER A 414 -21.12 18.69 12.53
N LYS A 415 -21.96 19.69 12.24
CA LYS A 415 -21.79 20.67 11.14
C LYS A 415 -20.51 21.51 11.25
N SER A 416 -20.04 21.78 12.48
CA SER A 416 -18.84 22.60 12.70
C SER A 416 -17.54 21.94 12.25
N CYS A 417 -17.54 20.63 12.02
CA CYS A 417 -16.35 19.86 11.64
C CYS A 417 -16.31 19.50 10.15
N LEU A 418 -17.23 20.00 9.32
CA LEU A 418 -17.21 19.71 7.88
C LEU A 418 -15.99 20.39 7.22
N PRO A 419 -15.38 19.76 6.22
CA PRO A 419 -14.27 20.37 5.51
C PRO A 419 -14.79 21.46 4.56
N GLU A 420 -14.02 22.54 4.42
CA GLU A 420 -14.25 23.57 3.41
C GLU A 420 -13.49 23.20 2.12
N PRO A 421 -14.18 22.79 1.05
CA PRO A 421 -13.53 22.46 -0.22
C PRO A 421 -13.03 23.74 -0.93
N VAL A 422 -11.83 23.67 -1.48
CA VAL A 422 -11.24 24.70 -2.33
C VAL A 422 -11.45 24.33 -3.80
N GLU A 423 -12.15 25.19 -4.52
CA GLU A 423 -12.47 24.99 -5.93
C GLU A 423 -11.21 25.02 -6.81
N PRO A 424 -11.08 24.09 -7.77
CA PRO A 424 -9.95 24.07 -8.70
C PRO A 424 -10.02 25.22 -9.71
N ASP A 425 -8.90 25.94 -9.85
CA ASP A 425 -8.74 26.99 -10.85
C ASP A 425 -8.67 26.42 -12.29
N PHE A 426 -9.81 26.40 -12.99
CA PHE A 426 -9.92 25.90 -14.38
C PHE A 426 -9.01 26.64 -15.38
N ARG A 427 -8.51 27.84 -15.05
CA ARG A 427 -7.53 28.57 -15.88
C ARG A 427 -6.25 27.77 -16.07
N TYR A 428 -5.75 27.11 -15.02
CA TYR A 428 -4.57 26.24 -15.13
C TYR A 428 -4.87 25.01 -15.98
N TYR A 429 -6.08 24.44 -15.89
CA TYR A 429 -6.46 23.26 -16.67
C TYR A 429 -6.48 23.58 -18.16
N ILE A 430 -7.10 24.70 -18.53
CA ILE A 430 -7.13 25.18 -19.91
C ILE A 430 -5.71 25.47 -20.40
N ALA A 431 -4.87 26.13 -19.59
CA ALA A 431 -3.49 26.40 -19.96
C ALA A 431 -2.66 25.11 -20.18
N ILE A 432 -2.78 24.13 -19.30
CA ILE A 432 -2.12 22.81 -19.43
C ILE A 432 -2.61 22.10 -20.70
N LEU A 433 -3.92 22.08 -20.95
CA LEU A 433 -4.50 21.48 -22.15
C LEU A 433 -3.99 22.14 -23.43
N VAL A 434 -3.96 23.49 -23.47
CA VAL A 434 -3.43 24.25 -24.61
C VAL A 434 -1.95 23.96 -24.84
N LEU A 435 -1.13 23.88 -23.78
CA LEU A 435 0.29 23.52 -23.90
C LEU A 435 0.48 22.09 -24.43
N CYS A 436 -0.31 21.13 -23.95
CA CYS A 436 -0.29 19.76 -24.44
C CYS A 436 -0.68 19.70 -25.92
N LEU A 437 -1.75 20.37 -26.34
CA LEU A 437 -2.18 20.45 -27.73
C LEU A 437 -1.12 21.09 -28.62
N LEU A 438 -0.52 22.21 -28.18
CA LEU A 438 0.57 22.86 -28.89
C LEU A 438 1.77 21.92 -29.04
N ALA A 439 2.10 21.16 -28.00
CA ALA A 439 3.20 20.20 -28.02
C ALA A 439 2.92 19.04 -29.00
N TRP A 440 1.66 18.58 -29.13
CA TRP A 440 1.24 17.61 -30.14
C TRP A 440 1.33 18.17 -31.56
N VAL A 441 0.91 19.42 -31.78
CA VAL A 441 1.06 20.11 -33.07
C VAL A 441 2.55 20.19 -33.44
N ILE A 442 3.43 20.53 -32.50
CA ILE A 442 4.88 20.57 -32.74
C ILE A 442 5.43 19.17 -33.03
N LEU A 443 4.95 18.11 -32.37
CA LEU A 443 5.37 16.74 -32.66
C LEU A 443 5.08 16.36 -34.12
N LEU A 444 3.87 16.66 -34.60
CA LEU A 444 3.48 16.39 -35.99
C LEU A 444 4.24 17.29 -36.99
N ALA A 445 4.53 18.53 -36.61
CA ALA A 445 5.29 19.47 -37.42
C ALA A 445 6.82 19.22 -37.40
N GLU A 446 7.36 18.52 -36.40
CA GLU A 446 8.79 18.27 -36.18
C GLU A 446 9.54 17.82 -37.45
N PRO A 447 9.13 16.76 -38.19
CA PRO A 447 9.85 16.33 -39.38
C PRO A 447 9.90 17.41 -40.48
N TYR A 448 8.86 18.24 -40.59
CA TYR A 448 8.79 19.33 -41.56
C TYR A 448 9.64 20.52 -41.15
N LEU A 449 9.63 20.90 -39.87
CA LEU A 449 10.47 21.96 -39.31
C LEU A 449 11.97 21.59 -39.40
N LEU A 450 12.33 20.33 -39.17
CA LEU A 450 13.69 19.84 -39.37
C LEU A 450 14.15 19.89 -40.84
N ARG A 451 13.23 19.67 -41.78
CA ARG A 451 13.50 19.82 -43.23
C ARG A 451 13.61 21.29 -43.62
N LEU A 452 12.82 22.18 -43.03
CA LEU A 452 12.89 23.63 -43.27
C LEU A 452 14.29 24.21 -43.01
N ARG A 453 15.03 23.68 -42.03
CA ARG A 453 16.43 24.07 -41.79
C ARG A 453 17.33 23.92 -43.02
N HIS A 454 17.10 22.89 -43.83
CA HIS A 454 17.87 22.65 -45.05
C HIS A 454 17.47 23.64 -46.15
N ALA A 455 16.20 24.07 -46.20
CA ALA A 455 15.74 25.11 -47.12
C ALA A 455 16.32 26.48 -46.76
N ILE A 456 16.33 26.84 -45.47
CA ILE A 456 16.96 28.06 -44.94
C ILE A 456 18.45 28.08 -45.33
N MET A 457 19.16 26.97 -45.10
CA MET A 457 20.57 26.87 -45.49
C MET A 457 20.81 27.00 -46.99
N GLN A 458 19.90 26.47 -47.82
CA GLN A 458 20.00 26.61 -49.28
C GLN A 458 19.85 28.06 -49.73
N GLN A 459 19.00 28.85 -49.05
CA GLN A 459 18.80 30.27 -49.35
C GLN A 459 19.97 31.12 -48.85
N TYR A 460 20.44 30.85 -47.63
CA TYR A 460 21.56 31.59 -47.05
C TYR A 460 22.92 31.20 -47.64
N TYR A 461 23.17 29.97 -48.08
CA TYR A 461 24.46 29.53 -48.63
C TYR A 461 24.28 28.66 -49.88
N PRO A 462 23.89 29.26 -51.03
CA PRO A 462 23.57 28.52 -52.25
C PRO A 462 24.79 27.78 -52.82
N GLU A 463 25.99 28.37 -52.73
CA GLU A 463 27.22 27.72 -53.22
C GLU A 463 27.55 26.44 -52.45
N ARG A 464 27.44 26.48 -51.12
CA ARG A 464 27.67 25.29 -50.30
C ARG A 464 26.62 24.22 -50.57
N ALA A 465 25.36 24.63 -50.77
CA ALA A 465 24.29 23.72 -51.15
C ALA A 465 24.52 23.07 -52.52
N HIS A 466 25.12 23.79 -53.48
CA HIS A 466 25.48 23.25 -54.79
C HIS A 466 26.58 22.18 -54.69
N VAL A 467 27.67 22.45 -53.96
CA VAL A 467 28.75 21.47 -53.72
C VAL A 467 28.21 20.20 -53.06
N ARG A 468 27.29 20.34 -52.10
CA ARG A 468 26.62 19.20 -51.46
C ARG A 468 25.73 18.42 -52.43
N ALA A 469 25.07 19.09 -53.37
CA ALA A 469 24.26 18.43 -54.39
C ALA A 469 25.13 17.62 -55.37
N VAL A 470 26.27 18.16 -55.82
CA VAL A 470 27.26 17.44 -56.64
C VAL A 470 27.80 16.23 -55.90
N TYR A 471 28.19 16.38 -54.64
CA TYR A 471 28.64 15.26 -53.82
C TYR A 471 27.57 14.17 -53.68
N LEU A 472 26.30 14.55 -53.47
CA LEU A 472 25.20 13.59 -53.36
C LEU A 472 24.96 12.84 -54.69
N HIS A 473 25.01 13.55 -55.82
CA HIS A 473 24.89 12.97 -57.15
C HIS A 473 25.96 11.88 -57.38
N ASN A 474 27.23 12.24 -57.19
CA ASN A 474 28.36 11.33 -57.37
C ASN A 474 28.28 10.15 -56.38
N LYS A 475 27.83 10.40 -55.15
CA LYS A 475 27.64 9.36 -54.13
C LYS A 475 26.55 8.36 -54.51
N ILE A 476 25.46 8.78 -55.14
CA ILE A 476 24.39 7.88 -55.59
C ILE A 476 24.90 7.01 -56.73
N ILE A 477 25.55 7.60 -57.73
CA ILE A 477 26.11 6.89 -58.88
C ILE A 477 27.18 5.89 -58.42
N ALA A 478 28.14 6.32 -57.59
CA ALA A 478 29.19 5.46 -57.07
C ALA A 478 28.61 4.27 -56.27
N LYS A 479 27.51 4.48 -55.53
CA LYS A 479 26.83 3.40 -54.80
C LYS A 479 26.12 2.41 -55.71
N ARG A 480 25.51 2.86 -56.81
CA ARG A 480 24.90 1.95 -57.79
C ARG A 480 25.97 1.05 -58.43
N VAL A 481 27.09 1.65 -58.84
CA VAL A 481 28.22 0.93 -59.41
C VAL A 481 28.81 -0.06 -58.39
N SER A 482 29.04 0.37 -57.14
CA SER A 482 29.59 -0.52 -56.12
C SER A 482 28.64 -1.65 -55.73
N PHE A 483 27.33 -1.38 -55.66
CA PHE A 483 26.32 -2.40 -55.42
C PHE A 483 26.29 -3.46 -56.53
N LEU A 484 26.30 -3.01 -57.80
CA LEU A 484 26.36 -3.92 -58.95
C LEU A 484 27.63 -4.77 -58.93
N LYS A 485 28.81 -4.16 -58.67
CA LYS A 485 30.07 -4.90 -58.52
C LYS A 485 30.00 -5.96 -57.42
N MET A 486 29.49 -5.60 -56.24
CA MET A 486 29.33 -6.53 -55.12
C MET A 486 28.36 -7.68 -55.44
N MET A 487 27.25 -7.39 -56.14
CA MET A 487 26.29 -8.42 -56.56
C MET A 487 26.92 -9.39 -57.57
N ARG A 488 27.64 -8.89 -58.58
CA ARG A 488 28.39 -9.73 -59.55
C ARG A 488 29.34 -10.69 -58.82
N ARG A 489 30.11 -10.18 -57.85
CA ARG A 489 31.05 -10.98 -57.03
C ARG A 489 30.34 -12.05 -56.22
N LYS A 490 29.24 -11.69 -55.55
CA LYS A 490 28.45 -12.64 -54.75
C LYS A 490 27.87 -13.75 -55.63
N ILE A 491 27.29 -13.42 -56.78
CA ILE A 491 26.72 -14.40 -57.73
C ILE A 491 27.79 -15.38 -58.22
N ARG A 492 28.95 -14.87 -58.64
CA ARG A 492 30.07 -15.72 -59.07
C ARG A 492 30.56 -16.63 -57.94
N ALA A 493 30.76 -16.10 -56.74
CA ALA A 493 31.18 -16.91 -55.58
C ALA A 493 30.15 -18.02 -55.30
N THR A 494 28.86 -17.70 -55.31
CA THR A 494 27.81 -18.72 -55.14
C THR A 494 27.77 -19.72 -56.28
N PHE A 495 28.03 -19.35 -57.53
CA PHE A 495 28.03 -20.29 -58.66
C PHE A 495 29.26 -21.21 -58.66
N MET A 496 30.44 -20.67 -58.35
CA MET A 496 31.70 -21.42 -58.27
C MET A 496 31.72 -22.45 -57.12
N TYR A 497 31.15 -22.09 -55.97
CA TYR A 497 31.02 -23.00 -54.82
C TYR A 497 29.81 -23.95 -54.92
N LYS A 498 28.81 -23.66 -55.76
CA LYS A 498 27.66 -24.56 -55.98
C LYS A 498 27.96 -25.74 -56.91
N ASN A 499 29.18 -25.80 -57.47
CA ASN A 499 29.74 -26.99 -58.13
C ASN A 499 30.46 -27.94 -57.14
N SER A 500 30.52 -27.63 -55.85
CA SER A 500 30.76 -28.63 -54.81
C SER A 500 29.41 -28.97 -54.17
N ASP A 501 28.96 -30.20 -54.39
CA ASP A 501 27.83 -30.80 -53.70
C ASP A 501 27.94 -30.59 -52.19
N CYS A 502 26.77 -30.49 -51.55
CA CYS A 502 26.53 -30.25 -50.12
C CYS A 502 26.56 -28.78 -49.72
N TYR A 503 25.38 -28.14 -49.64
CA TYR A 503 24.90 -27.23 -48.57
C TYR A 503 23.50 -26.69 -48.97
N SER A 504 22.59 -27.58 -49.40
CA SER A 504 21.19 -27.22 -49.67
C SER A 504 20.27 -27.35 -48.43
N CYS A 505 20.80 -27.71 -47.26
CA CYS A 505 19.97 -27.95 -46.06
C CYS A 505 19.93 -26.81 -45.03
N CYS A 506 20.85 -25.83 -45.08
CA CYS A 506 20.90 -24.78 -44.03
C CYS A 506 20.06 -23.52 -44.34
N TRP A 507 19.74 -23.26 -45.62
CA TRP A 507 18.96 -22.08 -46.01
C TRP A 507 17.45 -22.29 -45.99
N SER A 508 16.97 -23.55 -45.97
CA SER A 508 15.56 -23.88 -45.74
C SER A 508 15.15 -23.69 -44.28
N TRP A 509 16.07 -23.89 -43.34
CA TRP A 509 15.79 -23.86 -41.90
C TRP A 509 15.53 -22.44 -41.37
N ILE A 510 16.32 -21.46 -41.81
CA ILE A 510 16.16 -20.04 -41.42
C ILE A 510 14.93 -19.42 -42.08
N ARG A 511 14.59 -19.85 -43.30
CA ARG A 511 13.37 -19.39 -44.00
C ARG A 511 12.10 -19.93 -43.34
N ASN A 512 12.16 -21.07 -42.66
CA ASN A 512 11.02 -21.66 -41.96
C ASN A 512 10.69 -20.94 -40.64
N LYS A 513 11.69 -20.42 -39.92
CA LYS A 513 11.46 -19.67 -38.67
C LYS A 513 10.94 -18.25 -38.88
N LEU A 514 11.30 -17.58 -39.98
CA LEU A 514 10.82 -16.23 -40.28
C LEU A 514 9.46 -16.21 -41.01
N CYS A 515 8.95 -17.38 -41.42
CA CYS A 515 7.65 -17.56 -42.06
C CYS A 515 6.53 -17.91 -41.05
N TRP A 516 6.87 -18.19 -39.79
CA TRP A 516 5.87 -18.52 -38.75
C TRP A 516 4.96 -17.32 -38.39
N TRP A 517 5.44 -16.09 -38.57
CA TRP A 517 4.67 -14.87 -38.29
C TRP A 517 3.91 -14.29 -39.50
N CYS A 518 3.98 -14.93 -40.67
CA CYS A 518 3.34 -14.43 -41.89
C CYS A 518 2.59 -15.54 -42.64
N CYS A 519 2.01 -16.49 -41.90
CA CYS A 519 1.46 -17.74 -42.43
C CYS A 519 -0.07 -17.72 -42.59
N CYS A 520 -0.65 -16.65 -43.16
CA CYS A 520 -2.06 -16.64 -43.57
C CYS A 520 -2.30 -16.30 -45.05
N LEU A 521 -1.25 -16.02 -45.87
CA LEU A 521 -1.45 -15.59 -47.27
C LEU A 521 -0.66 -16.37 -48.35
N CYS A 522 0.03 -17.45 -48.01
CA CYS A 522 0.93 -18.13 -48.95
C CYS A 522 0.64 -19.63 -49.15
N LEU A 523 -0.63 -20.06 -49.10
CA LEU A 523 -1.06 -21.27 -49.80
C LEU A 523 -1.45 -20.92 -51.24
N SER A 524 -0.43 -20.71 -52.07
CA SER A 524 -0.56 -20.71 -53.53
C SER A 524 0.79 -21.05 -54.13
N GLY A 525 0.98 -22.34 -54.41
CA GLY A 525 2.10 -22.88 -55.17
C GLY A 525 2.00 -22.43 -56.64
N GLY A 526 2.33 -21.17 -56.91
CA GLY A 526 2.47 -20.66 -58.27
C GLY A 526 3.80 -21.09 -58.91
N PRO A 527 3.87 -21.17 -60.25
CA PRO A 527 5.08 -21.57 -60.97
C PRO A 527 6.26 -20.64 -60.61
N ARG A 528 7.47 -21.23 -60.50
CA ARG A 528 8.72 -20.49 -60.29
C ARG A 528 8.91 -19.46 -61.40
N LYS A 529 8.47 -18.22 -61.17
CA LYS A 529 8.69 -17.12 -62.12
C LYS A 529 10.20 -16.88 -62.22
N GLU A 530 10.72 -16.93 -63.45
CA GLU A 530 12.14 -16.67 -63.73
C GLU A 530 12.50 -15.26 -63.26
N SER A 531 13.59 -15.14 -62.49
CA SER A 531 14.07 -13.87 -61.92
C SER A 531 15.49 -13.59 -62.39
N CYS A 532 15.82 -12.31 -62.55
CA CYS A 532 17.13 -11.90 -63.06
C CYS A 532 18.19 -12.22 -62.02
N ILE A 533 19.28 -12.85 -62.43
CA ILE A 533 20.34 -13.29 -61.49
C ILE A 533 21.00 -12.09 -60.79
N LEU A 534 21.08 -10.92 -61.45
CA LEU A 534 21.70 -9.70 -60.91
C LEU A 534 20.77 -8.88 -60.00
N CYS A 535 19.55 -8.56 -60.47
CA CYS A 535 18.64 -7.65 -59.76
C CYS A 535 17.45 -8.35 -59.08
N ALA A 536 17.32 -9.67 -59.22
CA ALA A 536 16.21 -10.49 -58.72
C ALA A 536 14.81 -10.03 -59.18
N GLN A 537 14.73 -9.15 -60.19
CA GLN A 537 13.46 -8.72 -60.78
C GLN A 537 12.85 -9.87 -61.58
N LEU A 538 11.54 -10.07 -61.47
CA LEU A 538 10.80 -11.04 -62.28
C LEU A 538 10.92 -10.66 -63.77
N LEU A 539 11.31 -11.61 -64.61
CA LEU A 539 11.38 -11.38 -66.05
C LEU A 539 10.02 -11.61 -66.69
N SER A 540 9.62 -10.68 -67.55
CA SER A 540 8.60 -10.90 -68.57
C SER A 540 9.28 -11.42 -69.84
N SER A 541 8.52 -12.06 -70.74
CA SER A 541 9.02 -12.59 -72.02
C SER A 541 9.77 -11.53 -72.86
N SER A 542 9.38 -10.26 -72.75
CA SER A 542 10.00 -9.14 -73.47
C SER A 542 11.35 -8.66 -72.93
N ASN A 543 11.69 -8.96 -71.67
CA ASN A 543 12.86 -8.41 -70.97
C ASN A 543 13.90 -9.47 -70.61
N ARG A 544 13.74 -10.71 -71.11
CA ARG A 544 14.60 -11.85 -70.84
C ARG A 544 15.77 -11.91 -71.82
N VAL A 545 16.98 -11.94 -71.26
CA VAL A 545 18.21 -12.21 -72.00
C VAL A 545 18.89 -13.43 -71.39
N GLN A 546 19.02 -14.49 -72.20
CA GLN A 546 19.75 -15.70 -71.85
C GLN A 546 21.15 -15.66 -72.46
N CYS A 547 22.14 -16.24 -71.77
CA CYS A 547 23.50 -16.31 -72.30
C CYS A 547 23.64 -17.33 -73.43
N ASP A 548 24.37 -16.97 -74.50
CA ASP A 548 24.56 -17.80 -75.70
C ASP A 548 25.48 -19.02 -75.51
N THR A 549 26.24 -19.08 -74.41
CA THR A 549 27.16 -20.19 -74.16
C THR A 549 26.40 -21.46 -73.75
N PRO A 550 26.60 -22.60 -74.45
CA PRO A 550 25.98 -23.87 -74.06
C PRO A 550 26.41 -24.23 -72.63
N SER A 551 25.49 -24.75 -71.82
CA SER A 551 25.61 -25.06 -70.38
C SER A 551 25.58 -23.89 -69.36
N CYS A 552 25.48 -22.63 -69.80
CA CYS A 552 25.40 -21.50 -68.86
C CYS A 552 23.95 -21.20 -68.44
N ARG A 553 23.67 -21.25 -67.14
CA ARG A 553 22.34 -20.92 -66.55
C ARG A 553 22.11 -19.41 -66.37
N GLY A 554 22.80 -18.56 -67.14
CA GLY A 554 22.75 -17.11 -67.01
C GLY A 554 21.47 -16.49 -67.56
N LEU A 555 20.57 -16.03 -66.67
CA LEU A 555 19.33 -15.29 -66.99
C LEU A 555 19.44 -13.85 -66.48
N TYR A 556 19.37 -12.89 -67.40
CA TYR A 556 19.53 -11.47 -67.12
C TYR A 556 18.35 -10.66 -67.66
N CYS A 557 18.05 -9.53 -67.02
CA CYS A 557 17.20 -8.52 -67.64
C CYS A 557 18.04 -7.68 -68.61
N GLN A 558 17.39 -7.10 -69.63
CA GLN A 558 18.07 -6.31 -70.67
C GLN A 558 18.96 -5.19 -70.09
N ARG A 559 18.54 -4.53 -69.00
CA ARG A 559 19.33 -3.49 -68.32
C ARG A 559 20.60 -4.06 -67.68
N CYS A 560 20.49 -5.11 -66.88
CA CYS A 560 21.65 -5.70 -66.20
C CYS A 560 22.62 -6.38 -67.18
N TYR A 561 22.12 -6.88 -68.32
CA TYR A 561 22.96 -7.43 -69.38
C TYR A 561 23.72 -6.33 -70.14
N GLY A 562 23.07 -5.21 -70.45
CA GLY A 562 23.71 -4.03 -71.04
C GLY A 562 24.77 -3.42 -70.12
N GLU A 563 24.48 -3.27 -68.82
CA GLU A 563 25.44 -2.80 -67.80
C GLU A 563 26.64 -3.74 -67.58
N SER A 564 26.57 -4.97 -68.10
CA SER A 564 27.65 -5.96 -68.09
C SER A 564 28.35 -6.07 -69.45
N HIS A 565 28.28 -5.03 -70.28
CA HIS A 565 28.85 -4.98 -71.63
C HIS A 565 28.41 -6.15 -72.52
N HIS A 566 27.14 -6.57 -72.42
CA HIS A 566 26.58 -7.71 -73.17
C HIS A 566 27.36 -9.01 -72.96
N LYS A 567 28.01 -9.16 -71.81
CA LYS A 567 28.79 -10.35 -71.47
C LYS A 567 28.25 -10.95 -70.17
N CYS A 568 28.21 -12.27 -70.13
CA CYS A 568 27.70 -13.00 -68.98
C CYS A 568 28.74 -13.07 -67.86
N CYS A 569 28.33 -12.67 -66.64
CA CYS A 569 29.19 -12.67 -65.46
C CYS A 569 29.59 -14.08 -64.96
N LEU A 570 28.91 -15.12 -65.45
CA LEU A 570 29.16 -16.52 -65.05
C LEU A 570 30.22 -17.21 -65.92
N CYS A 571 30.22 -16.95 -67.24
CA CYS A 571 31.10 -17.65 -68.19
C CYS A 571 32.30 -16.81 -68.66
N LYS A 572 32.25 -15.47 -68.57
CA LYS A 572 33.35 -14.58 -68.96
C LYS A 572 34.20 -14.13 -67.76
N ARG A 573 35.44 -13.71 -68.01
CA ARG A 573 36.37 -13.23 -66.98
C ARG A 573 35.91 -11.87 -66.44
N PRO A 574 36.24 -11.48 -65.19
CA PRO A 574 35.83 -10.20 -64.62
C PRO A 574 36.14 -8.98 -65.48
N ILE A 575 37.32 -8.98 -66.11
CA ILE A 575 37.79 -7.92 -67.00
C ILE A 575 36.85 -7.77 -68.21
N ASP A 576 36.34 -8.89 -68.74
CA ASP A 576 35.58 -8.89 -69.98
C ASP A 576 34.25 -8.13 -69.85
N TYR A 577 33.56 -8.24 -68.72
CA TYR A 577 32.27 -7.57 -68.46
C TYR A 577 32.42 -6.30 -67.61
N GLY A 578 33.62 -5.69 -67.58
CA GLY A 578 33.84 -4.38 -66.97
C GLY A 578 33.99 -4.39 -65.44
N ASP A 579 34.53 -5.47 -64.86
CA ASP A 579 34.99 -5.50 -63.47
C ASP A 579 36.52 -5.55 -63.39
N HIS A 580 37.13 -4.36 -63.39
CA HIS A 580 38.59 -4.17 -63.36
C HIS A 580 39.19 -4.18 -61.95
N SER A 581 38.39 -4.46 -60.92
CA SER A 581 38.84 -4.34 -59.52
C SER A 581 39.62 -5.54 -58.99
N ASP A 582 39.75 -6.61 -59.79
CA ASP A 582 40.48 -7.84 -59.47
C ASP A 582 41.75 -8.02 -60.35
N ILE A 583 42.29 -6.95 -60.95
CA ILE A 583 43.57 -7.03 -61.68
C ILE A 583 44.70 -7.02 -60.66
N SER A 584 45.09 -8.20 -60.19
CA SER A 584 46.48 -8.43 -59.79
C SER A 584 47.27 -8.66 -61.08
N GLU A 585 48.10 -7.69 -61.48
CA GLU A 585 49.09 -7.84 -62.54
C GLU A 585 50.09 -8.94 -62.16
N LEU A 586 49.78 -10.19 -62.47
CA LEU A 586 50.77 -11.25 -62.60
C LEU A 586 50.44 -12.01 -63.88
N GLN A 587 51.17 -11.65 -64.92
CA GLN A 587 51.20 -12.34 -66.19
C GLN A 587 52.14 -13.54 -66.01
N ASP A 588 51.58 -14.71 -65.65
CA ASP A 588 52.33 -15.97 -65.68
C ASP A 588 52.58 -16.33 -67.15
N SER A 589 53.74 -15.92 -67.66
CA SER A 589 54.33 -16.45 -68.86
C SER A 589 55.32 -17.55 -68.44
N SER A 590 54.89 -18.80 -68.46
CA SER A 590 55.81 -19.94 -68.47
C SER A 590 55.26 -21.04 -69.36
N ASP A 591 55.90 -21.24 -70.50
CA ASP A 591 55.71 -22.35 -71.44
C ASP A 591 56.27 -23.65 -70.85
N ASP A 592 55.63 -24.16 -69.79
CA ASP A 592 56.06 -25.42 -69.17
C ASP A 592 54.85 -26.34 -68.92
N ALA A 593 54.81 -27.47 -69.62
CA ALA A 593 53.64 -28.35 -69.72
C ALA A 593 53.33 -29.14 -68.44
N ASN A 594 54.14 -29.00 -67.38
CA ASN A 594 54.01 -29.75 -66.13
C ASN A 594 53.78 -28.89 -64.87
N THR A 595 53.51 -27.59 -65.01
CA THR A 595 53.35 -26.70 -63.84
C THR A 595 51.90 -26.70 -63.34
N GLU A 596 51.65 -27.30 -62.17
CA GLU A 596 50.32 -27.25 -61.53
C GLU A 596 50.02 -25.82 -61.03
N SER A 597 48.87 -25.25 -61.44
CA SER A 597 48.51 -23.88 -61.03
C SER A 597 48.35 -23.74 -59.51
N TYR A 598 48.67 -22.56 -58.97
CA TYR A 598 48.59 -22.24 -57.54
C TYR A 598 47.22 -22.57 -56.90
N GLY A 599 46.15 -22.48 -57.69
CA GLY A 599 44.80 -22.87 -57.27
C GLY A 599 44.59 -24.38 -57.07
N LYS A 600 45.30 -25.23 -57.84
CA LYS A 600 45.31 -26.69 -57.64
C LYS A 600 46.09 -27.06 -56.37
N ILE A 601 47.22 -26.38 -56.13
CA ILE A 601 48.05 -26.57 -54.93
C ILE A 601 47.23 -26.22 -53.68
N TRP A 602 46.58 -25.06 -53.64
CA TRP A 602 45.80 -24.61 -52.49
C TRP A 602 44.59 -25.50 -52.18
N LYS A 603 43.89 -26.01 -53.21
CA LYS A 603 42.80 -27.01 -53.05
C LYS A 603 43.31 -28.31 -52.42
N ARG A 604 44.50 -28.78 -52.82
CA ARG A 604 45.12 -29.99 -52.28
C ARG A 604 45.48 -29.80 -50.80
N THR A 605 46.04 -28.65 -50.43
CA THR A 605 46.42 -28.35 -49.03
C THR A 605 45.21 -28.22 -48.13
N TYR A 606 44.13 -27.58 -48.59
CA TYR A 606 42.93 -27.39 -47.78
C TYR A 606 42.14 -28.69 -47.57
N CYS A 607 42.01 -29.52 -48.61
CA CYS A 607 41.38 -30.84 -48.51
C CYS A 607 42.20 -31.83 -47.65
N ALA A 608 43.53 -31.76 -47.69
CA ALA A 608 44.41 -32.56 -46.83
C ALA A 608 44.29 -32.17 -45.34
N LYS A 609 44.12 -30.87 -45.04
CA LYS A 609 43.93 -30.36 -43.68
C LYS A 609 42.55 -30.73 -43.10
N TYR A 610 41.53 -30.87 -43.94
CA TYR A 610 40.18 -31.27 -43.52
C TYR A 610 40.07 -32.79 -43.28
N ARG A 611 40.77 -33.64 -44.05
CA ARG A 611 40.83 -35.09 -43.77
C ARG A 611 41.56 -35.40 -42.45
N ARG A 612 42.70 -34.77 -42.17
CA ARG A 612 43.43 -34.95 -40.89
C ARG A 612 42.63 -34.53 -39.65
N ARG A 613 41.64 -33.65 -39.79
CA ARG A 613 40.74 -33.28 -38.68
C ARG A 613 39.55 -34.22 -38.48
N LYS A 614 39.26 -35.07 -39.46
CA LYS A 614 38.17 -36.06 -39.41
C LYS A 614 38.66 -37.42 -38.90
N ASP A 615 39.92 -37.77 -39.15
CA ASP A 615 40.53 -39.02 -38.68
C ASP A 615 41.04 -38.97 -37.22
N ASN A 616 41.06 -37.77 -36.60
CA ASN A 616 41.47 -37.56 -35.19
C ASN A 616 40.29 -37.39 -34.22
N LYS A 617 39.08 -37.83 -34.61
CA LYS A 617 37.90 -37.90 -33.74
C LYS A 617 37.16 -39.21 -33.96
N GLU A 618 37.71 -40.28 -33.39
CA GLU A 618 37.05 -41.36 -32.64
C GLU A 618 38.01 -42.57 -32.56
N PRO A 619 37.98 -43.36 -31.49
CA PRO A 619 37.13 -43.27 -30.31
C PRO A 619 37.67 -42.34 -29.20
#